data_AF-A0A8U0TRK8-F1
#
_entry.id   AF-A0A8U0TRK8-F1
#
_cell.length_a   1.000
_cell.length_b   1.000
_cell.length_c   1.000
_cell.angle_alpha   90.00
_cell.angle_beta   90.00
_cell.angle_gamma   90.00
#
_symmetry.space_group_name_H-M   'P 1'
#
loop_
_entity.id
_entity.type
_entity.pdbx_description
1 polymer ?
#
loop_
_entity_poly.entity_id
_entity_poly.type
_entity_poly.pdbx_seq_one_letter_code
_entity_poly.pdbx_strand_id
1 'polypeptide(L)'
;MKSWCSALALFSSVLLALDAQLICWQALLRCHEEADCELAYSQYLAACEGNIRGTRRQCPSHCINALIRLNHTRNGPYLERCDCGQDMECRDAKRAIEPCLPRRYPGDAGGIGCTEARQRCEEDTGCHSSLTAYLSYCGQLFNGRKCSSRCKATIQQMLFIPNGMLLNQCVCDGVERPFCEVVKENMSKLCQIGDHSVISDQADMDDMYEDEDYESKTEEICPPGSNSSSPQLSSYMALLCITLARIFY
;
A
#
# COMPACT_ATOMS: atom_id res chain seq x y z
N MET A 1 35.81 40.00 -23.00
CA MET A 1 35.02 39.10 -23.88
C MET A 1 34.78 37.70 -23.29
N LYS A 2 35.72 37.07 -22.56
CA LYS A 2 35.54 35.73 -21.95
C LYS A 2 34.55 35.65 -20.77
N SER A 3 34.32 36.75 -20.03
CA SER A 3 33.44 36.78 -18.87
C SER A 3 31.94 36.73 -19.22
N TRP A 4 31.56 37.24 -20.40
CA TRP A 4 30.14 37.35 -20.80
C TRP A 4 29.57 36.01 -21.27
N CYS A 5 30.40 35.14 -21.86
CA CYS A 5 29.98 33.78 -22.24
C CYS A 5 29.70 32.90 -21.02
N SER A 6 30.44 33.09 -19.92
CA SER A 6 30.24 32.32 -18.68
C SER A 6 28.98 32.76 -17.94
N ALA A 7 28.65 34.06 -17.95
CA ALA A 7 27.40 34.57 -17.39
C ALA A 7 26.16 34.13 -18.20
N LEU A 8 26.24 34.10 -19.54
CA LEU A 8 25.15 33.61 -20.40
C LEU A 8 24.93 32.10 -20.27
N ALA A 9 26.00 31.32 -20.09
CA ALA A 9 25.89 29.88 -19.83
C ALA A 9 25.22 29.61 -18.47
N LEU A 10 25.57 30.36 -17.42
CA LEU A 10 24.94 30.25 -16.11
C LEU A 10 23.46 30.70 -16.13
N PHE A 11 23.12 31.76 -16.86
CA PHE A 11 21.72 32.18 -17.04
C PHE A 11 20.88 31.14 -17.80
N SER A 12 21.45 30.49 -18.82
CA SER A 12 20.80 29.41 -19.57
C SER A 12 20.58 28.16 -18.70
N SER A 13 21.55 27.81 -17.85
CA SER A 13 21.41 26.71 -16.88
C SER A 13 20.35 26.97 -15.80
N VAL A 14 20.19 28.23 -15.37
CA VAL A 14 19.13 28.61 -14.41
C VAL A 14 17.74 28.59 -15.04
N LEU A 15 17.63 28.96 -16.33
CA LEU A 15 16.35 28.91 -17.05
C LEU A 15 15.86 27.47 -17.32
N LEU A 16 16.78 26.52 -17.47
CA LEU A 16 16.45 25.10 -17.68
C LEU A 16 16.05 24.34 -16.40
N ALA A 17 16.18 24.97 -15.22
CA ALA A 17 15.80 24.39 -13.94
C ALA A 17 14.58 25.06 -13.29
N LEU A 18 13.91 25.99 -13.98
CA LEU A 18 12.58 26.45 -13.59
C LEU A 18 11.58 25.37 -13.99
N ASP A 19 11.30 24.46 -13.06
CA ASP A 19 10.13 23.58 -13.10
C ASP A 19 8.90 24.51 -13.07
N ALA A 20 8.47 24.98 -14.24
CA ALA A 20 7.38 25.94 -14.37
C ALA A 20 6.09 25.25 -13.94
N GLN A 21 5.75 25.46 -12.67
CA GLN A 21 4.60 24.85 -12.02
C GLN A 21 3.33 25.39 -12.70
N LEU A 22 2.59 24.50 -13.37
CA LEU A 22 1.36 24.87 -14.09
C LEU A 22 0.32 25.43 -13.12
N ILE A 23 -0.54 26.34 -13.57
CA ILE A 23 -1.74 26.69 -12.80
C ILE A 23 -2.71 25.49 -12.85
N CYS A 24 -3.40 25.18 -11.76
CA CYS A 24 -4.21 23.95 -11.67
C CYS A 24 -5.28 23.79 -12.75
N TRP A 25 -5.89 24.88 -13.21
CA TRP A 25 -6.82 24.80 -14.34
C TRP A 25 -6.13 24.41 -15.66
N GLN A 26 -4.87 24.79 -15.87
CA GLN A 26 -4.09 24.39 -17.06
C GLN A 26 -3.71 22.91 -16.98
N ALA A 27 -3.31 22.44 -15.81
CA ALA A 27 -3.05 21.02 -15.58
C ALA A 27 -4.31 20.18 -15.83
N LEU A 28 -5.48 20.68 -15.40
CA LEU A 28 -6.77 20.04 -15.62
C LEU A 28 -7.15 19.98 -17.10
N LEU A 29 -7.00 21.06 -17.85
CA LEU A 29 -7.24 21.05 -19.30
C LEU A 29 -6.39 20.00 -20.02
N ARG A 30 -5.10 19.91 -19.70
CA ARG A 30 -4.21 18.89 -20.28
C ARG A 30 -4.62 17.47 -19.89
N CYS A 31 -5.10 17.27 -18.67
CA CYS A 31 -5.64 15.98 -18.25
C CYS A 31 -6.89 15.62 -19.06
N HIS A 32 -7.81 16.56 -19.31
CA HIS A 32 -8.99 16.30 -20.13
C HIS A 32 -8.68 16.01 -21.61
N GLU A 33 -7.57 16.52 -22.15
CA GLU A 33 -7.11 16.16 -23.50
C GLU A 33 -6.61 14.70 -23.60
N GLU A 34 -6.34 14.05 -22.47
CA GLU A 34 -5.91 12.65 -22.37
C GLU A 34 -7.06 11.79 -21.83
N ALA A 35 -7.68 10.95 -22.69
CA ALA A 35 -8.85 10.16 -22.32
C ALA A 35 -8.66 9.31 -21.04
N ASP A 36 -7.49 8.69 -20.87
CA ASP A 36 -7.18 7.89 -19.67
C ASP A 36 -7.05 8.77 -18.42
N CYS A 37 -6.51 9.98 -18.56
CA CYS A 37 -6.41 10.94 -17.45
C CYS A 37 -7.77 11.50 -17.07
N GLU A 38 -8.60 11.86 -18.05
CA GLU A 38 -9.98 12.28 -17.80
C GLU A 38 -10.76 11.22 -17.03
N LEU A 39 -10.68 9.96 -17.47
CA LEU A 39 -11.32 8.84 -16.77
C LEU A 39 -10.77 8.71 -15.35
N ALA A 40 -9.45 8.68 -15.16
CA ALA A 40 -8.83 8.57 -13.85
C ALA A 40 -9.18 9.75 -12.93
N TYR A 41 -9.30 10.95 -13.48
CA TYR A 41 -9.68 12.16 -12.75
C TYR A 41 -11.13 12.08 -12.25
N SER A 42 -12.06 11.62 -13.10
CA SER A 42 -13.45 11.39 -12.70
C SER A 42 -13.57 10.34 -11.58
N GLN A 43 -12.79 9.26 -11.66
CA GLN A 43 -12.73 8.23 -10.63
C GLN A 43 -12.15 8.77 -9.31
N TYR A 44 -11.12 9.61 -9.38
CA TYR A 44 -10.57 10.32 -8.24
C TYR A 44 -11.62 11.19 -7.54
N LEU A 45 -12.35 12.02 -8.29
CA LEU A 45 -13.38 12.89 -7.72
C LEU A 45 -14.47 12.07 -7.00
N ALA A 46 -14.93 10.97 -7.60
CA ALA A 46 -15.94 10.10 -7.00
C ALA A 46 -15.40 9.36 -5.77
N ALA A 47 -14.18 8.79 -5.84
CA ALA A 47 -13.60 7.98 -4.78
C ALA A 47 -13.20 8.82 -3.55
N CYS A 48 -12.76 10.06 -3.77
CA CYS A 48 -12.24 10.94 -2.74
C CYS A 48 -13.24 12.02 -2.28
N GLU A 49 -14.49 12.01 -2.78
CA GLU A 49 -15.49 13.06 -2.52
C GLU A 49 -15.64 13.41 -1.03
N GLY A 50 -15.71 12.41 -0.15
CA GLY A 50 -15.86 12.64 1.28
C GLY A 50 -14.66 13.36 1.92
N ASN A 51 -13.45 13.11 1.41
CA ASN A 51 -12.24 13.79 1.87
C ASN A 51 -12.17 15.21 1.29
N ILE A 52 -12.44 15.38 -0.02
CA ILE A 52 -12.47 16.70 -0.69
C ILE A 52 -13.47 17.64 0.00
N ARG A 53 -14.67 17.15 0.33
CA ARG A 53 -15.71 17.93 1.03
C ARG A 53 -15.45 18.09 2.54
N GLY A 54 -14.41 17.45 3.08
CA GLY A 54 -14.09 17.50 4.51
C GLY A 54 -15.03 16.70 5.42
N THR A 55 -15.90 15.85 4.87
CA THR A 55 -16.81 14.98 5.66
C THR A 55 -16.12 13.74 6.22
N ARG A 56 -14.94 13.37 5.71
CA ARG A 56 -14.09 12.28 6.20
C ARG A 56 -12.66 12.75 6.41
N ARG A 57 -12.04 12.27 7.50
CA ARG A 57 -10.63 12.57 7.84
C ARG A 57 -9.66 11.44 7.50
N GLN A 58 -10.14 10.21 7.39
CA GLN A 58 -9.33 9.04 7.00
C GLN A 58 -9.47 8.79 5.50
N CYS A 59 -8.39 8.38 4.85
CA CYS A 59 -8.35 8.12 3.42
C CYS A 59 -8.82 6.68 3.14
N PRO A 60 -9.96 6.48 2.45
CA PRO A 60 -10.37 5.13 2.08
C PRO A 60 -9.44 4.54 1.01
N SER A 61 -9.28 3.21 1.03
CA SER A 61 -8.38 2.50 0.11
C SER A 61 -8.69 2.76 -1.37
N HIS A 62 -9.97 2.89 -1.74
CA HIS A 62 -10.37 3.20 -3.11
C HIS A 62 -10.00 4.63 -3.55
N CYS A 63 -9.98 5.61 -2.63
CA CYS A 63 -9.48 6.96 -2.93
C CYS A 63 -7.97 6.95 -3.20
N ILE A 64 -7.20 6.25 -2.34
CA ILE A 64 -5.75 6.10 -2.52
C ILE A 64 -5.44 5.42 -3.87
N ASN A 65 -6.16 4.35 -4.20
CA ASN A 65 -5.98 3.66 -5.48
C ASN A 65 -6.36 4.53 -6.69
N ALA A 66 -7.40 5.36 -6.58
CA ALA A 66 -7.76 6.31 -7.64
C ALA A 66 -6.67 7.37 -7.83
N LEU A 67 -6.07 7.88 -6.75
CA LEU A 67 -4.94 8.80 -6.81
C LEU A 67 -3.70 8.17 -7.45
N ILE A 68 -3.38 6.93 -7.11
CA ILE A 68 -2.27 6.18 -7.76
C ILE A 68 -2.52 6.08 -9.26
N ARG A 69 -3.74 5.68 -9.67
CA ARG A 69 -4.10 5.57 -11.09
C ARG A 69 -3.99 6.90 -11.81
N LEU A 70 -4.51 7.97 -11.22
CA LEU A 70 -4.37 9.32 -11.78
C LEU A 70 -2.91 9.70 -11.97
N ASN A 71 -2.06 9.47 -10.96
CA ASN A 71 -0.63 9.80 -11.03
C ASN A 71 0.17 8.92 -12.01
N HIS A 72 -0.38 7.79 -12.47
CA HIS A 72 0.24 6.94 -13.50
C HIS A 72 -0.08 7.37 -14.93
N THR A 73 -0.98 8.34 -15.12
CA THR A 73 -1.29 8.92 -16.44
C THR A 73 -0.22 9.94 -16.85
N ARG A 74 -0.21 10.35 -18.11
CA ARG A 74 0.81 11.29 -18.61
C ARG A 74 0.66 12.67 -17.98
N ASN A 75 -0.57 13.16 -17.85
CA ASN A 75 -0.85 14.51 -17.36
C ASN A 75 -1.31 14.58 -15.89
N GLY A 76 -1.70 13.46 -15.27
CA GLY A 76 -2.17 13.43 -13.88
C GLY A 76 -1.17 13.96 -12.83
N PRO A 77 0.15 13.68 -12.91
CA PRO A 77 1.12 14.21 -11.95
C PRO A 77 1.17 15.75 -11.87
N TYR A 78 0.74 16.44 -12.92
CA TYR A 78 0.68 17.90 -12.91
C TYR A 78 -0.46 18.44 -12.05
N LEU A 79 -1.54 17.68 -11.83
CA LEU A 79 -2.64 18.08 -10.94
C LEU A 79 -2.21 18.10 -9.47
N GLU A 80 -1.32 17.18 -9.08
CA GLU A 80 -0.72 17.19 -7.74
C GLU A 80 0.20 18.40 -7.56
N ARG A 81 1.02 18.70 -8.58
CA ARG A 81 2.06 19.74 -8.48
C ARG A 81 1.59 21.14 -8.83
N CYS A 82 0.48 21.34 -9.52
CA CYS A 82 0.07 22.67 -9.98
C CYS A 82 -0.09 23.73 -8.88
N ASP A 83 0.04 25.01 -9.23
CA ASP A 83 -0.28 26.14 -8.36
C ASP A 83 -1.77 26.48 -8.43
N CYS A 84 -2.40 26.63 -7.27
CA CYS A 84 -3.79 27.07 -7.16
C CYS A 84 -3.94 28.59 -7.34
N GLY A 85 -2.86 29.38 -7.32
CA GLY A 85 -2.95 30.83 -7.35
C GLY A 85 -3.78 31.33 -6.16
N GLN A 86 -4.80 32.16 -6.39
CA GLN A 86 -5.70 32.69 -5.35
C GLN A 86 -6.95 31.84 -5.09
N ASP A 87 -7.12 30.70 -5.77
CA ASP A 87 -8.28 29.84 -5.63
C ASP A 87 -8.26 29.09 -4.29
N MET A 88 -9.17 29.47 -3.39
CA MET A 88 -9.29 28.87 -2.06
C MET A 88 -9.87 27.46 -2.10
N GLU A 89 -10.79 27.16 -3.02
CA GLU A 89 -11.39 25.84 -3.15
C GLU A 89 -10.33 24.83 -3.63
N CYS A 90 -9.50 25.23 -4.60
CA CYS A 90 -8.36 24.43 -5.05
C CYS A 90 -7.39 24.16 -3.89
N ARG A 91 -7.02 25.18 -3.12
CA ARG A 91 -6.09 25.04 -1.97
C ARG A 91 -6.65 24.12 -0.90
N ASP A 92 -7.93 24.26 -0.57
CA ASP A 92 -8.58 23.46 0.45
C ASP A 92 -8.73 22.00 0.00
N ALA A 93 -9.11 21.77 -1.26
CA ALA A 93 -9.15 20.42 -1.84
C ALA A 93 -7.77 19.76 -1.83
N LYS A 94 -6.71 20.46 -2.26
CA LYS A 94 -5.33 19.93 -2.23
C LYS A 94 -4.88 19.62 -0.80
N ARG A 95 -5.21 20.47 0.18
CA ARG A 95 -4.90 20.23 1.59
C ARG A 95 -5.67 19.03 2.15
N ALA A 96 -6.94 18.89 1.81
CA ALA A 96 -7.78 17.80 2.29
C ALA A 96 -7.37 16.42 1.73
N ILE A 97 -6.80 16.40 0.52
CA ILE A 97 -6.31 15.19 -0.16
C ILE A 97 -4.85 14.90 0.10
N GLU A 98 -4.05 15.87 0.54
CA GLU A 98 -2.64 15.67 0.91
C GLU A 98 -2.42 14.40 1.77
N PRO A 99 -3.22 14.13 2.82
CA PRO A 99 -3.10 12.92 3.64
C PRO A 99 -3.12 11.62 2.84
N CYS A 100 -3.84 11.60 1.71
CA CYS A 100 -4.07 10.42 0.89
C CYS A 100 -3.02 10.21 -0.21
N LEU A 101 -2.10 11.16 -0.40
CA LEU A 101 -1.11 11.11 -1.48
C LEU A 101 0.09 10.21 -1.15
N PRO A 102 0.47 9.29 -2.05
CA PRO A 102 1.69 8.49 -1.96
C PRO A 102 3.02 9.26 -2.14
N ARG A 103 3.30 10.30 -1.35
CA ARG A 103 4.52 11.11 -1.58
C ARG A 103 5.76 10.39 -1.09
N ARG A 104 6.81 10.33 -1.91
CA ARG A 104 8.14 9.91 -1.44
C ARG A 104 8.85 11.04 -0.71
N TYR A 105 9.56 10.72 0.36
CA TYR A 105 10.36 11.66 1.12
C TYR A 105 11.57 12.05 0.27
N PRO A 106 11.85 13.36 0.09
CA PRO A 106 13.03 13.80 -0.66
C PRO A 106 14.30 13.32 0.04
N GLY A 107 15.13 12.52 -0.64
CA GLY A 107 16.36 11.95 -0.07
C GLY A 107 17.43 12.99 0.29
N ASP A 108 17.27 14.25 -0.12
CA ASP A 108 18.16 15.37 0.18
C ASP A 108 17.81 16.11 1.49
N ALA A 109 16.65 15.83 2.09
CA ALA A 109 16.16 16.48 3.31
C ALA A 109 16.82 15.95 4.61
N GLY A 110 18.08 15.51 4.55
CA GLY A 110 18.86 15.08 5.72
C GLY A 110 18.36 13.80 6.42
N GLY A 111 17.46 13.05 5.79
CA GLY A 111 16.88 11.80 6.30
C GLY A 111 16.42 10.89 5.16
N ILE A 112 15.93 9.70 5.49
CA ILE A 112 15.48 8.69 4.51
C ILE A 112 13.98 8.41 4.64
N GLY A 113 13.29 8.28 3.50
CA GLY A 113 11.90 7.81 3.46
C GLY A 113 11.78 6.33 3.79
N CYS A 114 10.69 5.93 4.43
CA CYS A 114 10.45 4.53 4.80
C CYS A 114 10.36 3.59 3.59
N THR A 115 9.94 4.09 2.43
CA THR A 115 9.93 3.35 1.17
C THR A 115 11.34 2.94 0.76
N GLU A 116 12.30 3.88 0.83
CA GLU A 116 13.69 3.60 0.50
C GLU A 116 14.39 2.79 1.60
N ALA A 117 14.14 3.11 2.87
CA ALA A 117 14.68 2.33 3.99
C ALA A 117 14.25 0.87 3.95
N ARG A 118 12.98 0.62 3.58
CA ARG A 118 12.44 -0.73 3.40
C ARG A 118 13.13 -1.45 2.24
N GLN A 119 13.29 -0.79 1.09
CA GLN A 119 14.01 -1.36 -0.04
C GLN A 119 15.43 -1.81 0.35
N ARG A 120 16.20 -0.95 1.03
CA ARG A 120 17.55 -1.28 1.50
C ARG A 120 17.56 -2.45 2.49
N CYS A 121 16.53 -2.57 3.32
CA CYS A 121 16.38 -3.70 4.24
C CYS A 121 16.02 -5.00 3.49
N GLU A 122 15.21 -4.93 2.46
CA GLU A 122 14.86 -6.08 1.63
C GLU A 122 16.05 -6.57 0.78
N GLU A 123 16.94 -5.67 0.35
CA GLU A 123 18.18 -6.01 -0.36
C GLU A 123 19.25 -6.64 0.55
N ASP A 124 19.20 -6.39 1.86
CA ASP A 124 20.09 -7.00 2.87
C ASP A 124 19.48 -8.29 3.43
N THR A 125 20.14 -9.44 3.24
CA THR A 125 19.57 -10.75 3.60
C THR A 125 19.25 -10.90 5.09
N GLY A 126 20.09 -10.32 5.97
CA GLY A 126 19.87 -10.34 7.42
C GLY A 126 18.68 -9.49 7.83
N CYS A 127 18.61 -8.26 7.32
CA CYS A 127 17.50 -7.34 7.54
C CYS A 127 16.19 -7.88 6.97
N HIS A 128 16.21 -8.42 5.75
CA HIS A 128 15.04 -9.01 5.09
C HIS A 128 14.43 -10.15 5.92
N SER A 129 15.28 -11.03 6.48
CA SER A 129 14.83 -12.11 7.36
C SER A 129 14.20 -11.56 8.65
N SER A 130 14.82 -10.54 9.25
CA SER A 130 14.26 -9.87 10.43
C SER A 130 12.96 -9.12 10.14
N LEU A 131 12.84 -8.49 8.97
CA LEU A 131 11.64 -7.79 8.50
C LEU A 131 10.49 -8.78 8.30
N THR A 132 10.76 -9.96 7.74
CA THR A 132 9.74 -11.02 7.60
C THR A 132 9.26 -11.53 8.96
N ALA A 133 10.17 -11.70 9.93
CA ALA A 133 9.81 -12.02 11.31
C ALA A 133 8.96 -10.91 11.95
N TYR A 134 9.30 -9.64 11.70
CA TYR A 134 8.56 -8.49 12.19
C TYR A 134 7.12 -8.49 11.66
N LEU A 135 6.94 -8.66 10.34
CA LEU A 135 5.62 -8.69 9.72
C LEU A 135 4.74 -9.85 10.22
N SER A 136 5.34 -11.00 10.55
CA SER A 136 4.60 -12.16 11.07
C SER A 136 4.27 -12.04 12.56
N TYR A 137 5.21 -11.64 13.41
CA TYR A 137 5.01 -11.63 14.87
C TYR A 137 4.34 -10.36 15.41
N CYS A 138 4.36 -9.26 14.65
CA CYS A 138 3.79 -7.98 15.07
C CYS A 138 2.41 -7.67 14.47
N GLY A 139 1.72 -8.63 13.85
CA GLY A 139 0.38 -8.38 13.28
C GLY A 139 -0.64 -7.79 14.27
N GLN A 140 -0.59 -8.19 15.55
CA GLN A 140 -1.46 -7.62 16.59
C GLN A 140 -1.11 -6.16 16.93
N LEU A 141 0.16 -5.78 16.78
CA LEU A 141 0.63 -4.40 16.95
C LEU A 141 0.10 -3.50 15.83
N PHE A 142 0.13 -3.97 14.58
CA PHE A 142 -0.33 -3.20 13.43
C PHE A 142 -1.82 -2.82 13.54
N ASN A 143 -2.61 -3.72 14.14
CA ASN A 143 -4.02 -3.51 14.43
C ASN A 143 -4.29 -2.74 15.74
N GLY A 144 -3.24 -2.24 16.42
CA GLY A 144 -3.37 -1.45 17.65
C GLY A 144 -3.84 -2.23 18.88
N ARG A 145 -3.64 -3.56 18.93
CA ARG A 145 -4.13 -4.41 20.03
C ARG A 145 -3.13 -4.55 21.17
N LYS A 146 -1.97 -5.17 20.90
CA LYS A 146 -0.91 -5.37 21.89
C LYS A 146 0.45 -5.51 21.23
N CYS A 147 1.51 -5.13 21.96
CA CYS A 147 2.88 -5.48 21.64
C CYS A 147 3.26 -6.76 22.39
N SER A 148 3.24 -7.90 21.72
CA SER A 148 3.60 -9.19 22.35
C SER A 148 5.09 -9.22 22.72
N SER A 149 5.47 -10.08 23.67
CA SER A 149 6.88 -10.32 24.03
C SER A 149 7.70 -10.73 22.80
N ARG A 150 7.16 -11.62 21.97
CA ARG A 150 7.77 -12.04 20.70
C ARG A 150 7.96 -10.87 19.72
N CYS A 151 6.93 -10.06 19.52
CA CYS A 151 7.03 -8.87 18.67
C CYS A 151 8.09 -7.88 19.20
N LYS A 152 8.09 -7.62 20.52
CA LYS A 152 9.05 -6.73 21.17
C LYS A 152 10.49 -7.21 20.99
N ALA A 153 10.75 -8.51 21.16
CA ALA A 153 12.05 -9.11 20.92
C ALA A 153 12.49 -8.98 19.46
N THR A 154 11.56 -9.17 18.51
CA THR A 154 11.85 -8.98 17.08
C THR A 154 12.18 -7.53 16.74
N ILE A 155 11.46 -6.56 17.29
CA ILE A 155 11.77 -5.13 17.13
C ILE A 155 13.18 -4.84 17.67
N GLN A 156 13.51 -5.32 18.87
CA GLN A 156 14.85 -5.13 19.45
C GLN A 156 15.94 -5.74 18.58
N GLN A 157 15.76 -6.95 18.08
CA GLN A 157 16.71 -7.60 17.17
C GLN A 157 16.93 -6.76 15.90
N MET A 158 15.85 -6.23 15.32
CA MET A 158 15.91 -5.44 14.11
C MET A 158 16.68 -4.11 14.30
N LEU A 159 16.65 -3.53 15.51
CA LEU A 159 17.42 -2.32 15.84
C LEU A 159 18.94 -2.54 15.89
N PHE A 160 19.41 -3.78 16.05
CA PHE A 160 20.84 -4.11 15.96
C PHE A 160 21.34 -4.24 14.52
N ILE A 161 20.43 -4.30 13.52
CA ILE A 161 20.77 -4.38 12.11
C ILE A 161 20.81 -2.95 11.54
N PRO A 162 21.89 -2.52 10.84
CA PRO A 162 22.00 -1.14 10.35
C PRO A 162 20.81 -0.68 9.50
N ASN A 163 20.40 -1.48 8.50
CA ASN A 163 19.23 -1.16 7.67
C ASN A 163 17.90 -1.28 8.44
N GLY A 164 17.85 -2.10 9.50
CA GLY A 164 16.69 -2.19 10.38
C GLY A 164 16.52 -0.95 11.27
N MET A 165 17.64 -0.39 11.75
CA MET A 165 17.64 0.89 12.46
C MET A 165 17.18 2.05 11.57
N LEU A 166 17.60 2.06 10.29
CA LEU A 166 17.10 3.03 9.30
C LEU A 166 15.58 2.92 9.12
N LEU A 167 15.04 1.70 9.02
CA LEU A 167 13.59 1.49 8.91
C LEU A 167 12.83 1.95 10.16
N ASN A 168 13.44 1.88 11.34
CA ASN A 168 12.83 2.43 12.55
C ASN A 168 12.79 3.98 12.51
N GLN A 169 13.86 4.63 12.04
CA GLN A 169 14.02 6.09 12.07
C GLN A 169 13.47 6.83 10.85
N CYS A 170 13.13 6.13 9.77
CA CYS A 170 12.68 6.74 8.51
C CYS A 170 11.45 7.64 8.65
N VAL A 171 11.22 8.53 7.69
CA VAL A 171 9.98 9.31 7.61
C VAL A 171 8.98 8.56 6.75
N CYS A 172 7.75 8.39 7.25
CA CYS A 172 6.70 7.68 6.52
C CYS A 172 6.40 8.38 5.19
N ASP A 173 6.49 7.62 4.11
CA ASP A 173 6.38 8.12 2.74
C ASP A 173 5.88 6.99 1.80
N GLY A 174 5.70 7.33 0.54
CA GLY A 174 5.19 6.44 -0.50
C GLY A 174 3.74 6.04 -0.30
N VAL A 175 3.34 4.99 -1.01
CA VAL A 175 1.95 4.46 -1.00
C VAL A 175 1.54 3.95 0.38
N GLU A 176 2.51 3.47 1.15
CA GLU A 176 2.27 2.91 2.48
C GLU A 176 2.24 3.97 3.58
N ARG A 177 2.39 5.27 3.27
CA ARG A 177 2.45 6.36 4.27
C ARG A 177 1.34 6.29 5.33
N PRO A 178 0.03 6.21 4.97
CA PRO A 178 -1.03 6.19 5.98
C PRO A 178 -0.95 4.99 6.92
N PHE A 179 -0.53 3.83 6.39
CA PHE A 179 -0.33 2.62 7.20
C PHE A 179 0.92 2.73 8.09
N CYS A 180 2.02 3.24 7.52
CA CYS A 180 3.27 3.48 8.24
C CYS A 180 3.07 4.38 9.46
N GLU A 181 2.34 5.48 9.32
CA GLU A 181 2.05 6.42 10.42
C GLU A 181 1.32 5.72 11.58
N VAL A 182 0.27 4.95 11.25
CA VAL A 182 -0.49 4.16 12.23
C VAL A 182 0.40 3.11 12.92
N VAL A 183 1.24 2.41 12.17
CA VAL A 183 2.15 1.40 12.74
C VAL A 183 3.18 2.05 13.67
N LYS A 184 3.78 3.18 13.27
CA LYS A 184 4.74 3.92 14.12
C LYS A 184 4.07 4.46 15.39
N GLU A 185 2.84 4.95 15.30
CA GLU A 185 2.07 5.38 16.45
C GLU A 185 1.74 4.21 17.40
N ASN A 186 1.30 3.07 16.85
CA ASN A 186 1.03 1.88 17.65
C ASN A 186 2.29 1.36 18.33
N MET A 187 3.42 1.35 17.62
CA MET A 187 4.71 0.93 18.17
C MET A 187 5.15 1.82 19.34
N SER A 188 5.03 3.15 19.21
CA SER A 188 5.39 4.08 20.30
C SER A 188 4.47 3.96 21.52
N LYS A 189 3.17 3.73 21.30
CA LYS A 189 2.19 3.59 22.39
C LYS A 189 2.27 2.24 23.10
N LEU A 190 2.36 1.15 22.35
CA LEU A 190 2.16 -0.21 22.85
C LEU A 190 3.47 -0.92 23.18
N CYS A 191 4.58 -0.55 22.55
CA CYS A 191 5.86 -1.23 22.73
C CYS A 191 6.84 -0.50 23.64
N GLN A 192 6.43 0.55 24.38
CA GLN A 192 7.31 1.38 25.22
C GLN A 192 8.43 0.53 25.86
N ILE A 193 9.64 0.75 25.33
CA ILE A 193 10.84 0.01 25.71
C ILE A 193 11.33 0.66 27.00
N GLY A 194 10.75 0.25 28.13
CA GLY A 194 11.14 0.68 29.47
C GLY A 194 10.20 1.74 30.04
N ASP A 195 9.19 1.29 30.80
CA ASP A 195 9.14 1.54 32.24
C ASP A 195 7.91 0.82 32.85
N HIS A 196 8.19 -0.03 33.84
CA HIS A 196 7.25 -0.70 34.75
C HIS A 196 6.01 -1.41 34.16
N SER A 197 6.16 -2.70 33.83
CA SER A 197 5.14 -3.69 34.22
C SER A 197 5.82 -4.98 34.66
N VAL A 198 6.30 -4.98 35.90
CA VAL A 198 6.38 -6.21 36.68
C VAL A 198 4.93 -6.55 37.06
N ILE A 199 4.18 -7.11 36.13
CA ILE A 199 2.92 -7.80 36.42
C ILE A 199 3.10 -9.20 35.89
N SER A 200 3.45 -10.06 36.85
CA SER A 200 3.41 -11.52 36.87
C SER A 200 3.83 -12.23 35.59
N ASP A 201 4.95 -12.94 35.69
CA ASP A 201 5.10 -14.25 35.06
C ASP A 201 3.84 -15.08 35.35
N GLN A 202 2.88 -15.05 34.43
CA GLN A 202 1.97 -16.16 34.23
C GLN A 202 2.51 -16.84 32.97
N ALA A 203 3.18 -17.97 33.17
CA ALA A 203 3.63 -18.84 32.10
C ALA A 203 2.49 -18.99 31.08
N ASP A 204 2.82 -18.74 29.81
CA ASP A 204 2.05 -19.18 28.66
C ASP A 204 1.88 -20.71 28.77
N MET A 205 0.76 -21.12 29.37
CA MET A 205 0.21 -22.47 29.30
C MET A 205 -1.04 -22.35 28.44
N ASP A 206 -0.85 -22.44 27.13
CA ASP A 206 -1.87 -22.83 26.16
C ASP A 206 -1.15 -23.26 24.86
N ASP A 207 -0.31 -24.29 24.99
CA ASP A 207 -0.10 -25.28 23.93
C ASP A 207 -0.72 -26.59 24.47
N MET A 208 -2.05 -26.60 24.59
CA MET A 208 -2.81 -27.83 24.81
C MET A 208 -3.14 -28.42 23.44
N TYR A 209 -2.38 -29.45 23.09
CA TYR A 209 -2.63 -30.35 21.97
C TYR A 209 -4.10 -30.83 21.97
N GLU A 210 -4.90 -30.43 20.98
CA GLU A 210 -6.08 -31.22 20.58
C GLU A 210 -5.58 -32.33 19.65
N ASP A 211 -5.32 -33.49 20.25
CA ASP A 211 -5.01 -34.75 19.61
C ASP A 211 -6.34 -35.53 19.52
N GLU A 212 -7.04 -35.46 18.39
CA GLU A 212 -8.27 -36.22 18.16
C GLU A 212 -8.16 -36.95 16.80
N ASP A 213 -7.87 -38.25 16.91
CA ASP A 213 -8.34 -39.38 16.10
C ASP A 213 -7.71 -39.71 14.74
N TYR A 214 -6.66 -40.55 14.81
CA TYR A 214 -6.22 -41.42 13.71
C TYR A 214 -6.91 -42.79 13.81
N GLU A 215 -8.08 -42.97 13.17
CA GLU A 215 -8.68 -44.31 13.03
C GLU A 215 -8.11 -45.00 11.77
N SER A 216 -7.11 -45.85 11.97
CA SER A 216 -6.61 -46.77 10.94
C SER A 216 -7.40 -48.08 11.01
N LYS A 217 -8.13 -48.43 9.95
CA LYS A 217 -8.57 -49.82 9.73
C LYS A 217 -8.22 -50.28 8.30
N THR A 218 -7.27 -51.20 8.28
CA THR A 218 -6.60 -51.81 7.14
C THR A 218 -7.44 -53.01 6.63
N GLU A 219 -7.89 -52.88 5.38
CA GLU A 219 -8.09 -53.85 4.27
C GLU A 219 -9.09 -55.02 4.34
N GLU A 220 -9.85 -55.18 3.24
CA GLU A 220 -9.92 -56.45 2.50
C GLU A 220 -10.28 -56.19 1.01
N ILE A 221 -9.62 -56.94 0.11
CA ILE A 221 -9.65 -56.83 -1.36
C ILE A 221 -10.47 -57.97 -1.98
N CYS A 222 -10.98 -57.72 -3.22
CA CYS A 222 -11.42 -58.63 -4.31
C CYS A 222 -12.93 -58.93 -4.46
N PRO A 223 -13.43 -59.30 -5.68
CA PRO A 223 -13.43 -58.59 -6.98
C PRO A 223 -14.86 -58.55 -7.61
N PRO A 224 -15.15 -57.82 -8.72
CA PRO A 224 -16.50 -57.80 -9.30
C PRO A 224 -16.73 -58.95 -10.28
N GLY A 225 -17.71 -59.80 -9.97
CA GLY A 225 -18.26 -60.81 -10.88
C GLY A 225 -19.61 -60.39 -11.49
N SER A 226 -19.62 -60.33 -12.83
CA SER A 226 -20.71 -60.71 -13.76
C SER A 226 -22.12 -60.10 -13.68
N ASN A 227 -22.48 -59.46 -14.82
CA ASN A 227 -23.77 -59.48 -15.56
C ASN A 227 -25.02 -58.91 -14.86
N SER A 228 -25.87 -58.04 -15.43
CA SER A 228 -26.29 -57.87 -16.83
C SER A 228 -27.30 -56.70 -16.95
N SER A 229 -27.43 -56.19 -18.18
CA SER A 229 -28.59 -55.49 -18.78
C SER A 229 -28.69 -53.95 -18.70
N SER A 230 -28.83 -53.37 -19.89
CA SER A 230 -28.95 -51.97 -20.33
C SER A 230 -30.41 -51.43 -20.25
N PRO A 231 -30.77 -50.32 -20.94
CA PRO A 231 -30.37 -48.91 -20.77
C PRO A 231 -31.61 -47.98 -20.57
N GLN A 232 -31.48 -46.79 -19.97
CA GLN A 232 -32.40 -45.66 -20.24
C GLN A 232 -31.70 -44.29 -20.15
N LEU A 233 -31.67 -43.60 -21.28
CA LEU A 233 -31.45 -42.16 -21.41
C LEU A 233 -32.70 -41.41 -20.89
N SER A 234 -32.55 -40.35 -20.10
CA SER A 234 -33.34 -39.12 -20.31
C SER A 234 -32.89 -37.94 -19.45
N SER A 235 -32.69 -36.82 -20.14
CA SER A 235 -33.07 -35.46 -19.72
C SER A 235 -32.34 -34.82 -18.54
N TYR A 236 -31.18 -34.17 -18.80
CA TYR A 236 -30.84 -32.87 -18.17
C TYR A 236 -29.74 -32.07 -18.91
N MET A 237 -29.55 -32.28 -20.23
CA MET A 237 -28.58 -31.50 -21.04
C MET A 237 -29.23 -30.62 -22.12
N ALA A 238 -30.54 -30.39 -22.04
CA ALA A 238 -31.30 -29.64 -23.05
C ALA A 238 -31.48 -28.14 -22.77
N LEU A 239 -30.74 -27.54 -21.82
CA LEU A 239 -30.91 -26.12 -21.44
C LEU A 239 -29.74 -25.19 -21.76
N LEU A 240 -28.68 -25.67 -22.42
CA LEU A 240 -27.51 -24.85 -22.74
C LEU A 240 -27.29 -24.55 -24.25
N CYS A 241 -28.13 -25.05 -25.15
CA CYS A 241 -27.92 -24.86 -26.60
C CYS A 241 -28.87 -23.87 -27.30
N ILE A 242 -29.78 -23.19 -26.60
CA ILE A 242 -30.77 -22.30 -27.25
C ILE A 242 -30.34 -20.82 -27.33
N THR A 243 -29.25 -20.40 -26.69
CA THR A 243 -28.88 -18.96 -26.69
C THR A 243 -27.74 -18.57 -27.64
N LEU A 244 -27.02 -19.52 -28.27
CA LEU A 244 -25.85 -19.20 -29.12
C LEU A 244 -26.11 -19.17 -30.63
N ALA A 245 -27.35 -19.34 -31.10
CA ALA A 245 -27.68 -19.34 -32.54
C ALA A 245 -28.51 -18.13 -33.01
N ARG A 246 -28.44 -16.98 -32.32
CA ARG A 246 -29.17 -15.75 -32.73
C ARG A 246 -28.34 -14.46 -32.90
N ILE A 247 -27.01 -14.53 -32.98
CA ILE A 247 -26.19 -13.32 -33.28
C ILE A 247 -25.06 -13.61 -34.29
N PHE A 248 -25.32 -14.43 -35.30
CA PHE A 248 -24.50 -14.48 -36.53
C PHE A 248 -25.38 -14.64 -37.78
N TYR A 249 -26.39 -13.76 -37.90
CA TYR A 249 -26.89 -13.26 -39.19
C TYR A 249 -27.39 -11.83 -38.99
#